data_AF-V6Z413-F1
#
_entry.id   AF-V6Z413-F1
#
_cell.length_a   1.000
_cell.length_b   1.000
_cell.length_c   1.000
_cell.angle_alpha   90.00
_cell.angle_beta   90.00
_cell.angle_gamma   90.00
#
_symmetry.space_group_name_H-M   'P 1'
#
loop_
_entity.id
_entity.type
_entity.pdbx_description
1 polymer ?
#
loop_
_entity_poly.entity_id
_entity_poly.type
_entity_poly.pdbx_seq_one_letter_code
_entity_poly.pdbx_strand_id
1 'polypeptide(L)'
;MKRRPVANLKNEIDAVLLAGRILMESGAEVFRIETTMNHIADSLAIEQFEVYVVNQGIIASGTNQLGYQESKVMNVNETKIDLGKLEAVNALSRSLSKKNKVTPSYVFHKLKEINERTFYSVWVILAAYFFGAGGFSLALGSSPIDSFTAAMAGILAGWFIQIATTRIHTPFLTTILASAIVSLSVNLFYFIGLGETRSIIILGALMIMVPGGFFVNAIREISHNNFAIGFTLLMSALMTCISISAGVAGMTEILPFANQMTGTFATENVNVVGFFIRTFSAGIGTIAFSITYNVPKRYLLDIGIIGAISWLFYMVLKENFRMDITAIFIPGLFATLVSKILAARRKTPMTIFLSTSMFPLIPGLSFYRGIYFLLTGSNDLAMTHLRTSFITAFAITIAISIIQQFPLSLFKKRKKQAIS
;
A
#
# COMPACT_ATOMS: atom_id res chain seq x y z
N MET A 1 26.05 43.12 21.20
CA MET A 1 25.70 41.68 21.29
C MET A 1 26.07 41.02 19.96
N LYS A 2 27.25 40.38 19.88
CA LYS A 2 27.71 39.72 18.64
C LYS A 2 26.79 38.54 18.34
N ARG A 3 26.04 38.61 17.22
CA ARG A 3 25.31 37.47 16.67
C ARG A 3 26.32 36.36 16.40
N ARG A 4 26.20 35.23 17.13
CA ARG A 4 26.93 34.01 16.81
C ARG A 4 26.51 33.58 15.40
N PRO A 5 27.45 33.19 14.52
CA PRO A 5 27.08 32.61 13.25
C PRO A 5 26.39 31.27 13.54
N VAL A 6 25.17 31.08 13.04
CA VAL A 6 24.48 29.79 13.03
C VAL A 6 25.18 28.93 11.98
N ALA A 7 26.37 28.46 12.31
CA ALA A 7 27.10 27.49 11.53
C ALA A 7 26.43 26.13 11.73
N ASN A 8 25.50 25.78 10.82
CA ASN A 8 25.31 24.48 10.17
C ASN A 8 25.66 23.18 10.94
N LEU A 9 25.45 23.13 12.25
CA LEU A 9 25.55 21.93 13.06
C LEU A 9 24.20 21.25 13.02
N LYS A 10 24.16 20.14 12.28
CA LYS A 10 23.05 19.19 12.32
C LYS A 10 23.06 18.56 13.72
N ASN A 11 22.23 19.08 14.63
CA ASN A 11 22.16 18.60 16.01
C ASN A 11 21.56 17.18 16.08
N GLU A 12 21.70 16.52 17.23
CA GLU A 12 21.18 15.17 17.51
C GLU A 12 19.69 15.07 17.18
N ILE A 13 18.89 16.03 17.68
CA ILE A 13 17.44 16.08 17.45
C ILE A 13 17.10 16.28 15.97
N ASP A 14 17.90 17.03 15.20
CA ASP A 14 17.63 17.22 13.77
C ASP A 14 17.80 15.92 12.99
N ALA A 15 18.74 15.06 13.39
CA ALA A 15 18.88 13.73 12.80
C ALA A 15 17.67 12.84 13.13
N VAL A 16 17.18 12.88 14.37
CA VAL A 16 16.00 12.10 14.79
C VAL A 16 14.73 12.60 14.07
N LEU A 17 14.54 13.92 13.98
CA LEU A 17 13.43 14.52 13.25
C LEU A 17 13.48 14.20 11.76
N LEU A 18 14.66 14.19 11.14
CA LEU A 18 14.80 13.78 9.74
C LEU A 18 14.37 12.31 9.54
N ALA A 19 14.71 11.42 10.47
CA ALA A 19 14.24 10.04 10.41
C ALA A 19 12.70 9.97 10.53
N GLY A 20 12.13 10.72 11.47
CA GLY A 20 10.69 10.85 11.64
C GLY A 20 9.99 11.35 10.38
N ARG A 21 10.53 12.41 9.77
CA ARG A 21 10.04 12.97 8.51
C ARG A 21 10.06 11.93 7.40
N ILE A 22 11.20 11.27 7.16
CA ILE A 22 11.30 10.26 6.09
C ILE A 22 10.28 9.14 6.30
N LEU A 23 10.12 8.66 7.54
CA LEU A 23 9.13 7.61 7.85
C LEU A 23 7.70 8.08 7.62
N MET A 24 7.36 9.29 8.06
CA MET A 24 6.03 9.87 7.89
C MET A 24 5.71 10.15 6.43
N GLU A 25 6.63 10.76 5.67
CA GLU A 25 6.53 10.97 4.22
C GLU A 25 6.36 9.64 3.48
N SER A 26 6.99 8.57 3.96
CA SER A 26 6.91 7.21 3.40
C SER A 26 5.63 6.44 3.78
N GLY A 27 4.73 7.04 4.56
CA GLY A 27 3.47 6.42 5.00
C GLY A 27 3.65 5.37 6.10
N ALA A 28 4.64 5.55 6.99
CA ALA A 28 4.82 4.68 8.15
C ALA A 28 3.73 4.88 9.22
N GLU A 29 3.43 3.82 9.94
CA GLU A 29 2.52 3.82 11.09
C GLU A 29 3.07 4.71 12.21
N VAL A 30 2.20 5.40 12.97
CA VAL A 30 2.65 6.33 14.03
C VAL A 30 3.53 5.65 15.07
N PHE A 31 3.08 4.51 15.61
CA PHE A 31 3.88 3.76 16.59
C PHE A 31 5.25 3.35 16.02
N ARG A 32 5.36 3.16 14.69
CA ARG A 32 6.63 2.82 14.04
C ARG A 32 7.54 4.03 13.98
N ILE A 33 7.00 5.20 13.65
CA ILE A 33 7.74 6.46 13.65
C ILE A 33 8.31 6.70 15.04
N GLU A 34 7.46 6.64 16.07
CA GLU A 34 7.84 6.87 17.47
C GLU A 34 8.91 5.88 17.95
N THR A 35 8.69 4.57 17.76
CA THR A 35 9.67 3.55 18.20
C THR A 35 11.00 3.66 17.45
N THR A 36 10.98 4.01 16.17
CA THR A 36 12.20 4.16 15.37
C THR A 36 12.97 5.42 15.77
N MET A 37 12.27 6.52 16.03
CA MET A 37 12.86 7.77 16.53
C MET A 37 13.48 7.58 17.91
N ASN A 38 12.80 6.89 18.84
CA ASN A 38 13.33 6.55 20.16
C ASN A 38 14.64 5.75 20.05
N HIS A 39 14.67 4.67 19.27
CA HIS A 39 15.90 3.90 19.08
C HIS A 39 17.08 4.72 18.51
N ILE A 40 16.80 5.71 17.66
CA ILE A 40 17.84 6.60 17.11
C ILE A 40 18.28 7.60 18.18
N ALA A 41 17.34 8.18 18.92
CA ALA A 41 17.61 9.09 20.04
C ALA A 41 18.50 8.43 21.11
N ASP A 42 18.18 7.20 21.50
CA ASP A 42 18.99 6.39 22.42
C ASP A 42 20.43 6.21 21.91
N SER A 43 20.59 5.91 20.62
CA SER A 43 21.92 5.71 20.01
C SER A 43 22.78 6.99 19.94
N LEU A 44 22.12 8.15 20.00
CA LEU A 44 22.72 9.48 20.05
C LEU A 44 22.83 10.02 21.49
N ALA A 45 22.49 9.21 22.50
CA ALA A 45 22.51 9.58 23.91
C ALA A 45 21.67 10.85 24.21
N ILE A 46 20.50 10.97 23.59
CA ILE A 46 19.49 11.97 23.97
C ILE A 46 18.73 11.40 25.17
N GLU A 47 18.74 12.12 26.28
CA GLU A 47 18.01 11.73 27.50
C GLU A 47 16.60 12.32 27.49
N GLN A 48 15.65 11.63 28.15
CA GLN A 48 14.25 12.09 28.28
C GLN A 48 13.61 12.44 26.92
N PHE A 49 13.90 11.63 25.90
CA PHE A 49 13.37 11.84 24.56
C PHE A 49 11.88 11.46 24.52
N GLU A 50 11.05 12.42 24.16
CA GLU A 50 9.61 12.26 23.96
C GLU A 50 9.26 12.71 22.54
N VAL A 51 8.37 11.97 21.89
CA VAL A 51 7.92 12.26 20.54
C VAL A 51 6.41 12.10 20.43
N TYR A 52 5.78 13.04 19.76
CA TYR A 52 4.37 13.02 19.45
C TYR A 52 4.17 13.27 17.96
N VAL A 53 3.52 12.32 17.28
CA VAL A 53 3.26 12.40 15.84
C VAL A 53 1.76 12.59 15.62
N VAL A 54 1.38 13.67 14.96
CA VAL A 54 -0.02 14.02 14.69
C VAL A 54 -0.14 14.63 13.30
N ASN A 55 -1.06 14.14 12.48
CA ASN A 55 -1.44 14.63 11.15
C ASN A 55 -0.48 15.67 10.50
N GLN A 56 0.46 15.20 9.68
CA GLN A 56 1.52 15.98 9.02
C GLN A 56 2.50 16.73 9.95
N GLY A 57 2.44 16.52 11.26
CA GLY A 57 3.33 17.14 12.24
C GLY A 57 4.08 16.13 13.11
N ILE A 58 5.31 16.48 13.45
CA ILE A 58 6.16 15.75 14.41
C ILE A 58 6.63 16.74 15.45
N ILE A 59 6.34 16.47 16.72
CA ILE A 59 6.84 17.22 17.87
C ILE A 59 7.81 16.30 18.61
N ALA A 60 9.05 16.75 18.81
CA ALA A 60 10.06 15.99 19.53
C ALA A 60 10.74 16.88 20.57
N SER A 61 10.94 16.33 21.76
CA SER A 61 11.57 16.99 22.90
C SER A 61 12.59 16.07 23.53
N GLY A 62 13.72 16.59 24.00
CA GLY A 62 14.71 15.80 24.72
C GLY A 62 15.90 16.62 25.17
N THR A 63 16.74 16.01 25.99
CA THR A 63 17.95 16.61 26.54
C THR A 63 19.16 16.11 25.76
N ASN A 64 19.88 17.02 25.11
CA ASN A 64 21.06 16.67 24.31
C ASN A 64 22.27 16.32 25.21
N GLN A 65 23.37 15.87 24.60
CA GLN A 65 24.59 15.48 25.33
C GLN A 65 25.25 16.63 26.12
N LEU A 66 24.90 17.89 25.79
CA LEU A 66 25.36 19.08 26.49
C LEU A 66 24.48 19.43 27.71
N GLY A 67 23.42 18.66 27.97
CA GLY A 67 22.47 18.89 29.05
C GLY A 67 21.41 19.96 28.74
N TYR A 68 21.33 20.45 27.49
CA TYR A 68 20.28 21.40 27.10
C TYR A 68 19.02 20.66 26.68
N GLN A 69 17.90 21.05 27.29
CA GLN A 69 16.58 20.63 26.86
C GLN A 69 16.21 21.38 25.57
N GLU A 70 15.97 20.63 24.51
CA GLU A 70 15.57 21.13 23.20
C GLU A 70 14.20 20.55 22.85
N SER A 71 13.34 21.38 22.28
CA SER A 71 12.02 20.98 21.79
C SER A 71 11.83 21.56 20.40
N LYS A 72 11.47 20.71 19.44
CA LYS A 72 11.36 21.07 18.03
C LYS A 72 10.07 20.52 17.44
N VAL A 73 9.47 21.32 16.58
CA VAL A 73 8.28 20.97 15.80
C VAL A 73 8.68 20.95 14.34
N MET A 74 8.25 19.91 13.63
CA MET A 74 8.49 19.73 12.21
C MET A 74 7.18 19.46 11.50
N ASN A 75 6.87 20.29 10.51
CA ASN A 75 5.83 19.97 9.53
C ASN A 75 6.40 18.99 8.49
N VAL A 76 5.55 18.09 8.03
CA VAL A 76 5.81 17.05 7.05
C VAL A 76 4.86 17.26 5.88
N ASN A 77 5.42 17.31 4.68
CA ASN A 77 4.65 17.56 3.46
C ASN A 77 3.89 16.30 3.02
N GLU A 78 3.35 16.32 1.79
CA GLU A 78 2.60 15.22 1.19
C GLU A 78 3.23 13.85 1.45
N THR A 79 2.38 12.89 1.85
CA THR A 79 2.79 11.52 2.11
C THR A 79 2.62 10.68 0.85
N LYS A 80 3.67 9.95 0.48
CA LYS A 80 3.65 8.97 -0.61
C LYS A 80 4.19 7.66 -0.08
N ILE A 81 3.42 6.59 -0.24
CA ILE A 81 3.82 5.27 0.26
C ILE A 81 5.14 4.85 -0.40
N ASP A 82 6.19 4.71 0.42
CA ASP A 82 7.51 4.21 0.00
C ASP A 82 8.03 3.21 1.04
N LEU A 83 7.68 1.94 0.81
CA LEU A 83 8.02 0.86 1.74
C LEU A 83 9.53 0.56 1.73
N GLY A 84 10.25 0.99 0.70
CA GLY A 84 11.70 0.88 0.60
C GLY A 84 12.41 1.82 1.56
N LYS A 85 12.05 3.11 1.54
CA LYS A 85 12.60 4.10 2.48
C LYS A 85 12.24 3.75 3.92
N LEU A 86 11.00 3.36 4.16
CA LEU A 86 10.53 2.90 5.47
C LEU A 86 11.41 1.75 5.99
N GLU A 87 11.66 0.73 5.17
CA GLU A 87 12.49 -0.40 5.56
C GLU A 87 13.95 -0.01 5.81
N ALA A 88 14.49 0.86 4.97
CA ALA A 88 15.87 1.34 5.09
C ALA A 88 16.09 2.13 6.38
N VAL A 89 15.16 3.01 6.77
CA VAL A 89 15.25 3.74 8.05
C VAL A 89 15.12 2.78 9.25
N ASN A 90 14.19 1.82 9.21
CA ASN A 90 14.09 0.80 10.26
C ASN A 90 15.37 -0.07 10.35
N ALA A 91 15.98 -0.41 9.22
CA ALA A 91 17.24 -1.15 9.20
C ALA A 91 18.39 -0.31 9.79
N LEU A 92 18.45 0.98 9.46
CA LEU A 92 19.41 1.92 10.03
C LEU A 92 19.25 2.02 11.55
N SER A 93 18.05 2.32 12.05
CA SER A 93 17.74 2.40 13.49
C SER A 93 18.21 1.16 14.25
N ARG A 94 17.90 -0.05 13.76
CA ARG A 94 18.34 -1.31 14.37
C ARG A 94 19.86 -1.51 14.33
N SER A 95 20.54 -0.99 13.30
CA SER A 95 22.00 -1.07 13.21
C SER A 95 22.69 -0.14 14.19
N LEU A 96 22.06 1.02 14.48
CA LEU A 96 22.54 2.00 15.45
C LEU A 96 22.39 1.47 16.87
N SER A 97 21.26 0.84 17.23
CA SER A 97 21.06 0.25 18.57
C SER A 97 22.04 -0.86 18.95
N LYS A 98 22.83 -1.38 18.00
CA LYS A 98 23.89 -2.37 18.28
C LYS A 98 25.27 -1.77 18.47
N LYS A 99 25.48 -0.53 18.05
CA LYS A 99 26.76 0.16 18.14
C LYS A 99 26.73 1.06 19.36
N ASN A 100 27.75 0.99 20.22
CA ASN A 100 27.87 1.93 21.32
C ASN A 100 28.36 3.28 20.80
N LYS A 101 27.46 4.28 20.88
CA LYS A 101 27.64 5.71 20.53
C LYS A 101 27.95 5.97 19.05
N VAL A 102 27.08 6.75 18.40
CA VAL A 102 27.22 7.11 16.98
C VAL A 102 27.21 8.64 16.86
N THR A 103 27.93 9.19 15.87
CA THR A 103 27.94 10.64 15.64
C THR A 103 26.66 11.10 14.93
N PRO A 104 26.08 12.25 15.30
CA PRO A 104 24.89 12.80 14.64
C PRO A 104 25.08 12.99 13.13
N SER A 105 26.27 13.45 12.71
CA SER A 105 26.59 13.66 11.31
C SER A 105 26.55 12.37 10.47
N TYR A 106 26.98 11.24 11.04
CA TYR A 106 26.89 9.94 10.37
C TYR A 106 25.43 9.53 10.16
N VAL A 107 24.60 9.64 11.20
CA VAL A 107 23.17 9.31 11.12
C VAL A 107 22.48 10.20 10.10
N PHE A 108 22.70 11.51 10.16
CA PHE A 108 22.13 12.46 9.21
C PHE A 108 22.54 12.15 7.77
N HIS A 109 23.82 11.87 7.51
CA HIS A 109 24.30 11.52 6.17
C HIS A 109 23.62 10.25 5.65
N LYS A 110 23.51 9.20 6.48
CA LYS A 110 22.84 7.96 6.10
C LYS A 110 21.35 8.16 5.83
N LEU A 111 20.67 8.99 6.61
CA LEU A 111 19.27 9.34 6.37
C LEU A 111 19.10 10.12 5.06
N LYS A 112 20.01 11.05 4.75
CA LYS A 112 19.99 11.78 3.47
C LYS A 112 20.18 10.83 2.28
N GLU A 113 21.13 9.90 2.38
CA GLU A 113 21.35 8.85 1.38
C GLU A 113 20.09 8.00 1.18
N ILE A 114 19.39 7.64 2.27
CA ILE A 114 18.12 6.91 2.19
C ILE A 114 17.03 7.76 1.50
N ASN A 115 16.95 9.06 1.80
CA ASN A 115 15.92 9.91 1.24
C ASN A 115 16.08 10.15 -0.28
N GLU A 116 17.32 10.22 -0.75
CA GLU A 116 17.65 10.42 -2.18
C GLU A 116 17.60 9.10 -2.98
N ARG A 117 17.48 7.96 -2.30
CA ARG A 117 17.49 6.65 -2.95
C ARG A 117 16.22 6.39 -3.77
N THR A 118 16.42 5.96 -5.01
CA THR A 118 15.37 5.36 -5.85
C THR A 118 15.52 3.84 -5.86
N PHE A 119 14.41 3.11 -5.71
CA PHE A 119 14.43 1.64 -5.64
C PHE A 119 14.23 0.97 -7.01
N TYR A 120 13.50 1.64 -7.90
CA TYR A 120 13.13 1.15 -9.22
C TYR A 120 13.29 2.24 -10.27
N SER A 121 13.72 1.84 -11.47
CA SER A 121 13.70 2.72 -12.64
C SER A 121 12.29 2.85 -13.20
N VAL A 122 12.06 3.91 -13.98
CA VAL A 122 10.76 4.16 -14.63
C VAL A 122 10.29 2.96 -15.45
N TRP A 123 11.20 2.28 -16.17
CA TRP A 123 10.88 1.09 -16.95
C TRP A 123 10.38 -0.09 -16.11
N VAL A 124 10.95 -0.30 -14.93
CA VAL A 124 10.48 -1.35 -14.02
C VAL A 124 9.12 -0.99 -13.43
N ILE A 125 8.87 0.29 -13.18
CA ILE A 125 7.54 0.76 -12.76
C ILE A 125 6.52 0.55 -13.88
N LEU A 126 6.83 0.89 -15.14
CA LEU A 126 5.93 0.64 -16.27
C LEU A 126 5.66 -0.86 -16.49
N ALA A 127 6.69 -1.70 -16.34
CA ALA A 127 6.51 -3.16 -16.35
C ALA A 127 5.59 -3.62 -15.21
N ALA A 128 5.71 -3.02 -14.02
CA ALA A 128 4.79 -3.29 -12.92
C ALA A 128 3.35 -2.85 -13.23
N TYR A 129 3.15 -1.74 -13.96
CA TYR A 129 1.82 -1.38 -14.45
C TYR A 129 1.25 -2.41 -15.43
N PHE A 130 2.08 -2.93 -16.35
CA PHE A 130 1.70 -3.99 -17.29
C PHE A 130 1.30 -5.28 -16.57
N PHE A 131 2.21 -5.85 -15.77
CA PHE A 131 1.99 -7.12 -15.07
C PHE A 131 0.95 -7.02 -13.96
N GLY A 132 0.80 -5.86 -13.32
CA GLY A 132 -0.23 -5.61 -12.33
C GLY A 132 -1.62 -5.65 -12.95
N ALA A 133 -1.83 -4.87 -14.01
CA ALA A 133 -3.12 -4.77 -14.67
C ALA A 133 -3.52 -6.09 -15.35
N GLY A 134 -2.59 -6.71 -16.11
CA GLY A 134 -2.84 -7.98 -16.76
C GLY A 134 -3.00 -9.14 -15.78
N GLY A 135 -2.10 -9.24 -14.78
CA GLY A 135 -2.14 -10.31 -13.78
C GLY A 135 -3.41 -10.27 -12.93
N PHE A 136 -3.86 -9.08 -12.53
CA PHE A 136 -5.12 -8.95 -11.81
C PHE A 136 -6.36 -9.10 -12.67
N SER A 137 -6.34 -8.65 -13.93
CA SER A 137 -7.42 -8.95 -14.88
C SER A 137 -7.62 -10.46 -15.02
N LEU A 138 -6.52 -11.20 -15.22
CA LEU A 138 -6.56 -12.65 -15.36
C LEU A 138 -7.00 -13.33 -14.06
N ALA A 139 -6.57 -12.81 -12.91
CA ALA A 139 -7.01 -13.30 -11.59
C ALA A 139 -8.51 -13.12 -11.37
N LEU A 140 -9.10 -12.01 -11.84
CA LEU A 140 -10.54 -11.75 -11.82
C LEU A 140 -11.33 -12.66 -12.78
N GLY A 141 -10.64 -13.41 -13.63
CA GLY A 141 -11.22 -14.42 -14.51
C GLY A 141 -11.48 -13.96 -15.93
N SER A 142 -10.80 -12.90 -16.40
CA SER A 142 -10.87 -12.49 -17.81
C SER A 142 -10.14 -13.46 -18.73
N SER A 143 -10.41 -13.35 -20.03
CA SER A 143 -9.64 -14.10 -21.04
C SER A 143 -8.19 -13.60 -21.09
N PRO A 144 -7.23 -14.40 -21.60
CA PRO A 144 -5.86 -13.94 -21.81
C PRO A 144 -5.76 -12.71 -22.71
N ILE A 145 -6.67 -12.57 -23.68
CA ILE A 145 -6.73 -11.41 -24.58
C ILE A 145 -7.18 -10.18 -23.80
N ASP A 146 -8.26 -10.28 -23.03
CA ASP A 146 -8.77 -9.21 -22.17
C ASP A 146 -7.71 -8.76 -21.15
N SER A 147 -6.98 -9.72 -20.59
CA SER A 147 -5.86 -9.46 -19.69
C SER A 147 -4.72 -8.70 -20.36
N PHE A 148 -4.37 -9.07 -21.59
CA PHE A 148 -3.35 -8.36 -22.36
C PHE A 148 -3.79 -6.92 -22.68
N THR A 149 -5.06 -6.73 -23.06
CA THR A 149 -5.65 -5.40 -23.28
C THR A 149 -5.61 -4.56 -21.99
N ALA A 150 -5.93 -5.16 -20.83
CA ALA A 150 -5.84 -4.48 -19.53
C ALA A 150 -4.39 -4.09 -19.22
N ALA A 151 -3.43 -4.96 -19.54
CA ALA A 151 -2.01 -4.72 -19.35
C ALA A 151 -1.50 -3.53 -20.20
N MET A 152 -1.93 -3.44 -21.46
CA MET A 152 -1.65 -2.29 -22.34
C MET A 152 -2.25 -0.99 -21.80
N ALA A 153 -3.51 -1.00 -21.37
CA ALA A 153 -4.13 0.14 -20.71
C ALA A 153 -3.40 0.53 -19.41
N GLY A 154 -2.90 -0.46 -18.68
CA GLY A 154 -2.06 -0.27 -17.49
C GLY A 154 -0.77 0.49 -17.80
N ILE A 155 -0.04 0.14 -18.86
CA ILE A 155 1.16 0.89 -19.29
C ILE A 155 0.83 2.35 -19.58
N LEU A 156 -0.25 2.61 -20.33
CA LEU A 156 -0.67 3.97 -20.67
C LEU A 156 -1.01 4.79 -19.42
N ALA A 157 -1.74 4.20 -18.48
CA ALA A 157 -2.02 4.82 -17.19
C ALA A 157 -0.74 5.08 -16.38
N GLY A 158 0.16 4.11 -16.31
CA GLY A 158 1.44 4.23 -15.61
C GLY A 158 2.31 5.34 -16.20
N TRP A 159 2.42 5.40 -17.54
CA TRP A 159 3.16 6.44 -18.24
C TRP A 159 2.57 7.83 -17.99
N PHE A 160 1.24 7.95 -18.07
CA PHE A 160 0.56 9.20 -17.72
C PHE A 160 0.83 9.62 -16.28
N ILE A 161 0.70 8.71 -15.30
CA ILE A 161 0.92 9.02 -13.88
C ILE A 161 2.35 9.52 -13.63
N GLN A 162 3.36 8.93 -14.28
CA GLN A 162 4.76 9.37 -14.14
C GLN A 162 4.96 10.82 -14.61
N ILE A 163 4.25 11.25 -15.65
CA ILE A 163 4.33 12.63 -16.15
C ILE A 163 3.45 13.55 -15.31
N ALA A 164 2.21 13.15 -15.06
CA ALA A 164 1.18 13.96 -14.41
C ALA A 164 1.59 14.35 -12.98
N THR A 165 2.23 13.46 -12.24
CA THR A 165 2.70 13.74 -10.86
C THR A 165 3.79 14.81 -10.79
N THR A 166 4.45 15.15 -11.91
CA THR A 166 5.41 16.27 -11.96
C THR A 166 4.76 17.62 -12.28
N ARG A 167 3.53 17.62 -12.81
CA ARG A 167 2.84 18.83 -13.30
C ARG A 167 1.56 19.16 -12.54
N ILE A 168 0.91 18.16 -11.96
CA ILE A 168 -0.37 18.29 -11.25
C ILE A 168 -0.12 17.96 -9.79
N HIS A 169 -0.29 18.97 -8.93
CA HIS A 169 -0.04 18.84 -7.50
C HIS A 169 -1.15 18.12 -6.73
N THR A 170 -2.34 17.92 -7.31
CA THR A 170 -3.47 17.30 -6.61
C THR A 170 -3.62 15.80 -6.96
N PRO A 171 -3.51 14.88 -5.97
CA PRO A 171 -3.72 13.44 -6.19
C PRO A 171 -5.12 13.10 -6.72
N PHE A 172 -6.11 13.90 -6.34
CA PHE A 172 -7.49 13.79 -6.82
C PHE A 172 -7.58 13.96 -8.34
N LEU A 173 -7.04 15.06 -8.89
CA LEU A 173 -7.14 15.35 -10.32
C LEU A 173 -6.29 14.38 -11.16
N THR A 174 -5.09 14.02 -10.68
CA THR A 174 -4.26 13.01 -11.36
C THR A 174 -4.99 11.67 -11.46
N THR A 175 -5.73 11.27 -10.42
CA THR A 175 -6.51 10.02 -10.42
C THR A 175 -7.70 10.08 -11.39
N ILE A 176 -8.42 11.21 -11.46
CA ILE A 176 -9.50 11.40 -12.45
C ILE A 176 -8.95 11.26 -13.87
N LEU A 177 -7.88 11.96 -14.20
CA LEU A 177 -7.32 11.94 -15.55
C LEU A 177 -6.71 10.57 -15.91
N ALA A 178 -6.02 9.92 -14.97
CA ALA A 178 -5.46 8.59 -15.18
C ALA A 178 -6.56 7.54 -15.43
N SER A 179 -7.64 7.58 -14.66
CA SER A 179 -8.78 6.66 -14.84
C SER A 179 -9.58 6.97 -16.13
N ALA A 180 -9.67 8.23 -16.54
CA ALA A 180 -10.19 8.61 -17.85
C ALA A 180 -9.33 8.06 -19.00
N ILE A 181 -7.99 8.08 -18.86
CA ILE A 181 -7.06 7.48 -19.84
C ILE A 181 -7.24 5.97 -19.90
N VAL A 182 -7.43 5.30 -18.77
CA VAL A 182 -7.76 3.87 -18.76
C VAL A 182 -9.05 3.62 -19.51
N SER A 183 -10.12 4.35 -19.19
CA SER A 183 -11.42 4.20 -19.85
C SER A 183 -11.33 4.46 -21.36
N LEU A 184 -10.63 5.52 -21.78
CA LEU A 184 -10.40 5.84 -23.18
C LEU A 184 -9.65 4.71 -23.90
N SER A 185 -8.56 4.25 -23.31
CA SER A 185 -7.70 3.21 -23.89
C SER A 185 -8.47 1.91 -24.07
N VAL A 186 -9.20 1.47 -23.05
CA VAL A 186 -9.98 0.22 -23.11
C VAL A 186 -11.11 0.31 -24.12
N ASN A 187 -11.85 1.41 -24.17
CA ASN A 187 -12.92 1.58 -25.16
C ASN A 187 -12.37 1.63 -26.59
N LEU A 188 -11.20 2.25 -26.81
CA LEU A 188 -10.54 2.24 -28.11
C LEU A 188 -10.06 0.84 -28.51
N PHE A 189 -9.44 0.10 -27.59
CA PHE A 189 -9.01 -1.28 -27.83
C PHE A 189 -10.20 -2.19 -28.14
N TYR A 190 -11.30 -2.05 -27.41
CA TYR A 190 -12.53 -2.77 -27.71
C TYR A 190 -13.06 -2.42 -29.10
N PHE A 191 -13.05 -1.15 -29.49
CA PHE A 191 -13.54 -0.70 -30.80
C PHE A 191 -12.75 -1.33 -31.96
N ILE A 192 -11.43 -1.51 -31.81
CA ILE A 192 -10.59 -2.20 -32.82
C ILE A 192 -10.62 -3.73 -32.71
N GLY A 193 -11.45 -4.30 -31.82
CA GLY A 193 -11.61 -5.74 -31.65
C GLY A 193 -10.58 -6.40 -30.71
N LEU A 194 -9.80 -5.62 -29.95
CA LEU A 194 -8.87 -6.13 -28.94
C LEU A 194 -9.56 -6.27 -27.57
N GLY A 195 -10.17 -7.43 -27.36
CA GLY A 195 -10.82 -7.82 -26.12
C GLY A 195 -12.35 -7.83 -26.21
N GLU A 196 -12.97 -8.68 -25.41
CA GLU A 196 -14.39 -9.02 -25.50
C GLU A 196 -15.20 -8.41 -24.36
N THR A 197 -14.63 -8.30 -23.16
CA THR A 197 -15.39 -7.85 -21.97
C THR A 197 -14.85 -6.53 -21.42
N ARG A 198 -15.36 -5.40 -21.93
CA ARG A 198 -14.92 -4.04 -21.53
C ARG A 198 -14.77 -3.87 -20.01
N SER A 199 -15.77 -4.27 -19.24
CA SER A 199 -15.80 -3.97 -17.81
C SER A 199 -14.75 -4.74 -17.01
N ILE A 200 -14.43 -6.00 -17.35
CA ILE A 200 -13.36 -6.74 -16.64
C ILE A 200 -11.96 -6.23 -17.03
N ILE A 201 -11.81 -5.73 -18.26
CA ILE A 201 -10.58 -5.09 -18.74
C ILE A 201 -10.35 -3.78 -17.96
N ILE A 202 -11.38 -2.92 -17.85
CA ILE A 202 -11.32 -1.68 -17.07
C ILE A 202 -11.00 -1.99 -15.59
N LEU A 203 -11.67 -2.97 -14.99
CA LEU A 203 -11.42 -3.35 -13.58
C LEU A 203 -9.99 -3.84 -13.36
N GLY A 204 -9.46 -4.66 -14.26
CA GLY A 204 -8.07 -5.12 -14.21
C GLY A 204 -7.08 -3.96 -14.31
N ALA A 205 -7.26 -3.08 -15.29
CA ALA A 205 -6.40 -1.91 -15.50
C ALA A 205 -6.42 -0.92 -14.33
N LEU A 206 -7.60 -0.70 -13.73
CA LEU A 206 -7.76 0.18 -12.58
C LEU A 206 -7.28 -0.43 -11.28
N MET A 207 -7.10 -1.75 -11.21
CA MET A 207 -6.81 -2.42 -9.95
C MET A 207 -5.55 -1.85 -9.30
N ILE A 208 -4.56 -1.37 -10.06
CA ILE A 208 -3.34 -0.73 -9.50
C ILE A 208 -3.62 0.62 -8.82
N MET A 209 -4.65 1.33 -9.28
CA MET A 209 -5.05 2.65 -8.74
C MET A 209 -6.06 2.54 -7.60
N VAL A 210 -6.72 1.38 -7.45
CA VAL A 210 -7.66 1.13 -6.37
C VAL A 210 -6.95 1.39 -5.03
N PRO A 211 -7.57 2.13 -4.09
CA PRO A 211 -6.94 2.58 -2.86
C PRO A 211 -6.81 1.47 -1.80
N GLY A 212 -6.35 0.29 -2.20
CA GLY A 212 -6.25 -0.86 -1.32
C GLY A 212 -5.34 -0.61 -0.12
N GLY A 213 -4.17 0.00 -0.35
CA GLY A 213 -3.23 0.36 0.72
C GLY A 213 -3.84 1.27 1.79
N PHE A 214 -4.66 2.25 1.38
CA PHE A 214 -5.36 3.13 2.32
C PHE A 214 -6.38 2.36 3.16
N PHE A 215 -7.15 1.44 2.57
CA PHE A 215 -8.10 0.61 3.32
C PHE A 215 -7.41 -0.28 4.35
N VAL A 216 -6.36 -1.00 3.96
CA VAL A 216 -5.63 -1.89 4.89
C VAL A 216 -4.96 -1.09 6.01
N ASN A 217 -4.38 0.06 5.69
CA ASN A 217 -3.76 0.91 6.71
C ASN A 217 -4.82 1.54 7.62
N ALA A 218 -5.95 2.03 7.09
CA ALA A 218 -7.04 2.58 7.88
C ALA A 218 -7.59 1.56 8.88
N ILE A 219 -7.93 0.36 8.40
CA ILE A 219 -8.40 -0.76 9.22
C ILE A 219 -7.39 -1.08 10.33
N ARG A 220 -6.10 -1.10 9.98
CA ARG A 220 -5.04 -1.39 10.94
C ARG A 220 -4.89 -0.31 12.00
N GLU A 221 -4.93 0.97 11.64
CA GLU A 221 -4.85 2.09 12.59
C GLU A 221 -6.06 2.07 13.54
N ILE A 222 -7.26 1.83 13.01
CA ILE A 222 -8.48 1.66 13.82
C ILE A 222 -8.33 0.49 14.80
N SER A 223 -7.76 -0.63 14.36
CA SER A 223 -7.49 -1.79 15.23
C SER A 223 -6.47 -1.50 16.34
N HIS A 224 -5.65 -0.45 16.22
CA HIS A 224 -4.73 0.01 17.27
C HIS A 224 -5.30 1.21 18.06
N ASN A 225 -6.60 1.49 17.96
CA ASN A 225 -7.27 2.65 18.58
C ASN A 225 -6.81 4.03 18.05
N ASN A 226 -6.11 4.08 16.90
CA ASN A 226 -5.72 5.32 16.23
C ASN A 226 -6.81 5.79 15.26
N PHE A 227 -7.99 6.12 15.80
CA PHE A 227 -9.17 6.44 14.98
C PHE A 227 -8.98 7.66 14.08
N ALA A 228 -8.33 8.73 14.56
CA ALA A 228 -8.14 9.95 13.79
C ALA A 228 -7.42 9.69 12.46
N ILE A 229 -6.30 8.96 12.51
CA ILE A 229 -5.52 8.59 11.32
C ILE A 229 -6.28 7.58 10.46
N GLY A 230 -6.93 6.61 11.11
CA GLY A 230 -7.80 5.65 10.43
C GLY A 230 -8.88 6.33 9.57
N PHE A 231 -9.57 7.34 10.11
CA PHE A 231 -10.56 8.12 9.38
C PHE A 231 -9.94 8.97 8.26
N THR A 232 -8.80 9.60 8.48
CA THR A 232 -8.08 10.33 7.42
C THR A 232 -7.74 9.42 6.24
N LEU A 233 -7.20 8.23 6.50
CA LEU A 233 -6.87 7.25 5.46
C LEU A 233 -8.13 6.73 4.74
N LEU A 234 -9.23 6.52 5.47
CA LEU A 234 -10.50 6.12 4.88
C LEU A 234 -11.06 7.22 3.95
N MET A 235 -10.93 8.48 4.34
CA MET A 235 -11.30 9.62 3.49
C MET A 235 -10.42 9.72 2.24
N SER A 236 -9.11 9.45 2.35
CA SER A 236 -8.24 9.33 1.18
C SER A 236 -8.71 8.22 0.24
N ALA A 237 -9.06 7.04 0.78
CA ALA A 237 -9.61 5.94 -0.02
C ALA A 237 -10.93 6.31 -0.71
N LEU A 238 -11.83 6.97 0.01
CA LEU A 238 -13.10 7.47 -0.54
C LEU A 238 -12.87 8.43 -1.70
N MET A 239 -12.01 9.45 -1.50
CA MET A 239 -11.69 10.43 -2.54
C MET A 239 -11.06 9.79 -3.76
N THR A 240 -10.17 8.80 -3.58
CA THR A 240 -9.61 8.04 -4.70
C THR A 240 -10.69 7.27 -5.45
N CYS A 241 -11.62 6.58 -4.77
CA CYS A 241 -12.71 5.86 -5.45
C CYS A 241 -13.68 6.79 -6.19
N ILE A 242 -14.01 7.96 -5.63
CA ILE A 242 -14.79 8.99 -6.31
C ILE A 242 -14.05 9.48 -7.55
N SER A 243 -12.74 9.74 -7.43
CA SER A 243 -11.91 10.19 -8.55
C SER A 243 -11.89 9.18 -9.69
N ILE A 244 -11.67 7.89 -9.38
CA ILE A 244 -11.66 6.81 -10.37
C ILE A 244 -13.04 6.71 -11.03
N SER A 245 -14.12 6.78 -10.24
CA SER A 245 -15.49 6.65 -10.74
C SER A 245 -15.85 7.81 -11.67
N ALA A 246 -15.52 9.05 -11.30
CA ALA A 246 -15.74 10.23 -12.11
C ALA A 246 -14.96 10.18 -13.44
N GLY A 247 -13.68 9.78 -13.42
CA GLY A 247 -12.87 9.68 -14.63
C GLY A 247 -13.37 8.59 -15.59
N VAL A 248 -13.76 7.43 -15.07
CA VAL A 248 -14.33 6.35 -15.92
C VAL A 248 -15.70 6.73 -16.45
N ALA A 249 -16.63 7.15 -15.59
CA ALA A 249 -17.99 7.50 -15.99
C ALA A 249 -18.02 8.67 -16.97
N GLY A 250 -17.29 9.74 -16.67
CA GLY A 250 -17.22 10.92 -17.55
C GLY A 250 -16.62 10.58 -18.91
N MET A 251 -15.57 9.76 -18.98
CA MET A 251 -15.02 9.33 -20.27
C MET A 251 -15.98 8.42 -21.05
N THR A 252 -16.71 7.54 -20.36
CA THR A 252 -17.73 6.69 -20.99
C THR A 252 -18.88 7.52 -21.55
N GLU A 253 -19.30 8.60 -20.89
CA GLU A 253 -20.35 9.50 -21.41
C GLU A 253 -19.89 10.31 -22.63
N ILE A 254 -18.61 10.70 -22.68
CA ILE A 254 -18.05 11.46 -23.80
C ILE A 254 -17.90 10.61 -25.07
N LEU A 255 -17.62 9.31 -24.93
CA LEU A 255 -17.34 8.42 -26.05
C LEU A 255 -18.63 7.79 -26.61
N PRO A 256 -18.99 8.01 -27.88
CA PRO A 256 -20.28 7.55 -28.44
C PRO A 256 -20.39 6.02 -28.59
N PHE A 257 -19.25 5.30 -28.55
CA PHE A 257 -19.17 3.84 -28.66
C PHE A 257 -18.87 3.14 -27.32
N ALA A 258 -18.80 3.90 -26.23
CA ALA A 258 -18.53 3.38 -24.90
C ALA A 258 -19.84 3.02 -24.18
N ASN A 259 -19.86 1.85 -23.53
CA ASN A 259 -20.99 1.42 -22.72
C ASN A 259 -20.63 1.45 -21.24
N GLN A 260 -21.64 1.67 -20.39
CA GLN A 260 -21.50 1.56 -18.94
C GLN A 260 -21.05 0.14 -18.53
N MET A 261 -20.40 0.05 -17.37
CA MET A 261 -19.98 -1.25 -16.85
C MET A 261 -21.18 -2.13 -16.46
N THR A 262 -21.04 -3.44 -16.63
CA THR A 262 -22.06 -4.40 -16.17
C THR A 262 -21.74 -4.92 -14.77
N GLY A 263 -22.80 -5.33 -14.03
CA GLY A 263 -22.71 -5.71 -12.62
C GLY A 263 -22.20 -7.13 -12.35
N THR A 264 -22.39 -8.06 -13.28
CA THR A 264 -22.07 -9.48 -13.07
C THR A 264 -21.18 -9.98 -14.19
N PHE A 265 -19.99 -10.46 -13.81
CA PHE A 265 -19.18 -11.31 -14.66
C PHE A 265 -19.53 -12.73 -14.26
N ALA A 266 -20.10 -13.50 -15.19
CA ALA A 266 -20.31 -14.91 -14.97
C ALA A 266 -18.92 -15.54 -14.79
N THR A 267 -18.59 -15.92 -13.56
CA THR A 267 -17.50 -16.86 -13.33
C THR A 267 -17.98 -18.18 -13.88
N GLU A 268 -17.60 -18.51 -15.12
CA GLU A 268 -17.73 -19.88 -15.62
C GLU A 268 -17.17 -20.86 -14.58
N ASN A 269 -17.71 -22.08 -14.53
CA ASN A 269 -17.16 -23.14 -13.70
C ASN A 269 -15.67 -23.24 -13.96
N VAL A 270 -14.86 -22.92 -12.95
CA VAL A 270 -13.42 -22.81 -13.12
C VAL A 270 -12.84 -24.22 -13.18
N ASN A 271 -12.36 -24.62 -14.36
CA ASN A 271 -11.59 -25.84 -14.49
C ASN A 271 -10.34 -25.78 -13.60
N VAL A 272 -9.80 -26.94 -13.20
CA VAL A 272 -8.60 -27.04 -12.35
C VAL A 272 -7.44 -26.19 -12.90
N VAL A 273 -7.26 -26.16 -14.23
CA VAL A 273 -6.23 -25.32 -14.88
C VAL A 273 -6.50 -23.82 -14.69
N GLY A 274 -7.75 -23.39 -14.86
CA GLY A 274 -8.15 -21.99 -14.65
C GLY A 274 -7.91 -21.54 -13.21
N PHE A 275 -8.09 -22.45 -12.26
CA PHE A 275 -7.83 -22.20 -10.85
C PHE A 275 -6.36 -21.87 -10.59
N PHE A 276 -5.44 -22.68 -11.11
CA PHE A 276 -4.01 -22.43 -11.00
C PHE A 276 -3.56 -21.16 -11.73
N ILE A 277 -4.11 -20.89 -12.93
CA ILE A 277 -3.83 -19.66 -13.68
C ILE A 277 -4.22 -18.43 -12.87
N ARG A 278 -5.43 -18.40 -12.30
CA ARG A 278 -5.92 -17.26 -11.50
C ARG A 278 -5.08 -17.05 -10.25
N THR A 279 -4.73 -18.11 -9.54
CA THR A 279 -3.85 -18.07 -8.36
C THR A 279 -2.46 -17.52 -8.69
N PHE A 280 -1.83 -18.02 -9.74
CA PHE A 280 -0.51 -17.58 -10.15
C PHE A 280 -0.52 -16.11 -10.62
N SER A 281 -1.54 -15.74 -11.38
CA SER A 281 -1.74 -14.38 -11.89
C SER A 281 -1.98 -13.37 -10.76
N ALA A 282 -2.71 -13.75 -9.71
CA ALA A 282 -2.86 -12.94 -8.51
C ALA A 282 -1.51 -12.70 -7.82
N GLY A 283 -0.64 -13.71 -7.77
CA GLY A 283 0.74 -13.56 -7.27
C GLY A 283 1.58 -12.58 -8.08
N ILE A 284 1.52 -12.68 -9.42
CA ILE A 284 2.20 -11.74 -10.34
C ILE A 284 1.67 -10.32 -10.12
N GLY A 285 0.34 -10.15 -10.08
CA GLY A 285 -0.28 -8.85 -9.84
C GLY A 285 0.15 -8.26 -8.50
N THR A 286 0.24 -9.09 -7.45
CA THR A 286 0.70 -8.69 -6.12
C THR A 286 2.15 -8.23 -6.12
N ILE A 287 3.06 -8.96 -6.82
CA ILE A 287 4.46 -8.55 -6.98
C ILE A 287 4.53 -7.20 -7.70
N ALA A 288 3.83 -7.07 -8.80
CA ALA A 288 3.80 -5.86 -9.60
C ALA A 288 3.29 -4.66 -8.78
N PHE A 289 2.19 -4.85 -8.02
CA PHE A 289 1.70 -3.82 -7.10
C PHE A 289 2.71 -3.47 -6.01
N SER A 290 3.43 -4.44 -5.44
CA SER A 290 4.45 -4.15 -4.43
C SER A 290 5.63 -3.31 -4.97
N ILE A 291 5.92 -3.40 -6.27
CA ILE A 291 6.93 -2.56 -6.93
C ILE A 291 6.46 -1.10 -7.00
N THR A 292 5.17 -0.84 -7.24
CA THR A 292 4.65 0.55 -7.26
C THR A 292 4.74 1.21 -5.88
N TYR A 293 4.82 0.42 -4.80
CA TYR A 293 5.03 0.87 -3.41
C TYR A 293 6.52 0.86 -3.00
N ASN A 294 7.44 0.74 -3.97
CA ASN A 294 8.89 0.73 -3.77
C ASN A 294 9.40 -0.35 -2.79
N VAL A 295 8.70 -1.49 -2.67
CA VAL A 295 9.15 -2.58 -1.80
C VAL A 295 10.54 -3.09 -2.23
N PRO A 296 11.50 -3.32 -1.32
CA PRO A 296 12.80 -3.88 -1.67
C PRO A 296 12.71 -5.25 -2.38
N LYS A 297 13.50 -5.44 -3.45
CA LYS A 297 13.48 -6.64 -4.32
C LYS A 297 13.52 -7.98 -3.58
N ARG A 298 14.22 -8.04 -2.45
CA ARG A 298 14.36 -9.25 -1.61
C ARG A 298 13.06 -9.73 -0.96
N TYR A 299 12.01 -8.92 -0.92
CA TYR A 299 10.71 -9.28 -0.34
C TYR A 299 9.64 -9.60 -1.38
N LEU A 300 9.90 -9.35 -2.67
CA LEU A 300 8.90 -9.50 -3.74
C LEU A 300 8.36 -10.94 -3.84
N LEU A 301 9.25 -11.94 -3.80
CA LEU A 301 8.84 -13.34 -3.89
C LEU A 301 7.99 -13.77 -2.68
N ASP A 302 8.39 -13.36 -1.48
CA ASP A 302 7.63 -13.61 -0.26
C ASP A 302 6.21 -13.02 -0.39
N ILE A 303 6.08 -11.79 -0.90
CA ILE A 303 4.80 -11.09 -1.09
C ILE A 303 3.93 -11.77 -2.16
N GLY A 304 4.52 -12.14 -3.30
CA GLY A 304 3.80 -12.82 -4.38
C GLY A 304 3.22 -14.17 -3.96
N ILE A 305 3.97 -14.94 -3.17
CA ILE A 305 3.50 -16.22 -2.62
C ILE A 305 2.32 -15.99 -1.67
N ILE A 306 2.41 -15.01 -0.77
CA ILE A 306 1.30 -14.71 0.15
C ILE A 306 0.07 -14.29 -0.65
N GLY A 307 0.22 -13.38 -1.62
CA GLY A 307 -0.88 -12.92 -2.47
C GLY A 307 -1.54 -14.06 -3.25
N ALA A 308 -0.75 -14.95 -3.85
CA ALA A 308 -1.24 -16.12 -4.56
C ALA A 308 -2.02 -17.07 -3.63
N ILE A 309 -1.46 -17.45 -2.47
CA ILE A 309 -2.11 -18.38 -1.54
C ILE A 309 -3.36 -17.75 -0.90
N SER A 310 -3.32 -16.44 -0.59
CA SER A 310 -4.49 -15.71 -0.13
C SER A 310 -5.61 -15.71 -1.17
N TRP A 311 -5.30 -15.47 -2.45
CA TRP A 311 -6.29 -15.56 -3.53
C TRP A 311 -6.80 -16.99 -3.73
N LEU A 312 -5.92 -17.98 -3.61
CA LEU A 312 -6.26 -19.39 -3.66
C LEU A 312 -7.30 -19.76 -2.59
N PHE A 313 -7.05 -19.40 -1.33
CA PHE A 313 -8.02 -19.65 -0.26
C PHE A 313 -9.35 -18.93 -0.49
N TYR A 314 -9.31 -17.70 -1.00
CA TYR A 314 -10.52 -16.97 -1.37
C TYR A 314 -11.35 -17.74 -2.41
N MET A 315 -10.71 -18.23 -3.49
CA MET A 315 -11.41 -18.98 -4.53
C MET A 315 -11.95 -20.32 -4.02
N VAL A 316 -11.14 -21.12 -3.28
CA VAL A 316 -11.60 -22.40 -2.70
C VAL A 316 -12.85 -22.19 -1.85
N LEU A 317 -12.82 -21.21 -0.94
CA LEU A 317 -13.90 -20.98 0.02
C LEU A 317 -15.15 -20.42 -0.65
N LYS A 318 -14.98 -19.53 -1.64
CA LYS A 318 -16.09 -18.93 -2.36
C LYS A 318 -16.79 -19.94 -3.29
N GLU A 319 -16.03 -20.74 -4.02
CA GLU A 319 -16.58 -21.67 -5.01
C GLU A 319 -17.17 -22.93 -4.36
N ASN A 320 -16.50 -23.53 -3.37
CA ASN A 320 -16.95 -24.79 -2.77
C ASN A 320 -17.95 -24.62 -1.63
N PHE A 321 -17.84 -23.56 -0.82
CA PHE A 321 -18.64 -23.42 0.40
C PHE A 321 -19.68 -22.30 0.32
N ARG A 322 -19.61 -21.40 -0.68
CA ARG A 322 -20.51 -20.24 -0.84
C ARG A 322 -20.62 -19.36 0.41
N MET A 323 -19.59 -19.36 1.25
CA MET A 323 -19.56 -18.63 2.52
C MET A 323 -18.80 -17.30 2.36
N ASP A 324 -19.50 -16.25 1.93
CA ASP A 324 -18.90 -14.95 1.56
C ASP A 324 -17.96 -14.36 2.62
N ILE A 325 -18.39 -14.32 3.88
CA ILE A 325 -17.60 -13.72 4.97
C ILE A 325 -16.34 -14.55 5.24
N THR A 326 -16.48 -15.88 5.32
CA THR A 326 -15.34 -16.76 5.62
C THR A 326 -14.32 -16.78 4.49
N ALA A 327 -14.77 -16.63 3.25
CA ALA A 327 -13.91 -16.56 2.07
C ALA A 327 -12.99 -15.33 2.09
N ILE A 328 -13.28 -14.30 2.89
CA ILE A 328 -12.39 -13.14 3.08
C ILE A 328 -11.64 -13.25 4.40
N PHE A 329 -12.33 -13.68 5.46
CA PHE A 329 -11.76 -13.79 6.81
C PHE A 329 -10.57 -14.76 6.87
N ILE A 330 -10.72 -15.98 6.34
CA ILE A 330 -9.66 -17.01 6.42
C ILE A 330 -8.40 -16.61 5.63
N PRO A 331 -8.49 -16.15 4.37
CA PRO A 331 -7.33 -15.62 3.66
C PRO A 331 -6.69 -14.40 4.34
N GLY A 332 -7.51 -13.52 4.93
CA GLY A 332 -7.02 -12.36 5.68
C GLY A 332 -6.25 -12.76 6.94
N LEU A 333 -6.73 -13.77 7.67
CA LEU A 333 -6.07 -14.34 8.84
C LEU A 333 -4.74 -14.98 8.45
N PHE A 334 -4.74 -15.76 7.36
CA PHE A 334 -3.52 -16.33 6.77
C PHE A 334 -2.51 -15.24 6.38
N ALA A 335 -2.93 -14.25 5.58
CA ALA A 335 -2.06 -13.19 5.10
C ALA A 335 -1.42 -12.42 6.27
N THR A 336 -2.21 -12.11 7.30
CA THR A 336 -1.74 -11.40 8.49
C THR A 336 -0.76 -12.23 9.30
N LEU A 337 -1.08 -13.51 9.55
CA LEU A 337 -0.22 -14.42 10.29
C LEU A 337 1.14 -14.61 9.59
N VAL A 338 1.13 -14.90 8.29
CA VAL A 338 2.36 -15.12 7.52
C VAL A 338 3.17 -13.83 7.41
N SER A 339 2.52 -12.68 7.19
CA SER A 339 3.17 -11.36 7.21
C SER A 339 3.88 -11.09 8.54
N LYS A 340 3.24 -11.45 9.67
CA LYS A 340 3.81 -11.30 11.01
C LYS A 340 5.02 -12.22 11.23
N ILE A 341 4.93 -13.48 10.81
CA ILE A 341 6.03 -14.45 10.88
C ILE A 341 7.23 -13.98 10.05
N LEU A 342 6.99 -13.53 8.82
CA LEU A 342 8.04 -13.08 7.92
C LEU A 342 8.70 -11.79 8.41
N ALA A 343 7.93 -10.82 8.90
CA ALA A 343 8.49 -9.61 9.54
C ALA A 343 9.39 -9.94 10.74
N ALA A 344 8.99 -10.91 11.58
CA ALA A 344 9.82 -11.37 12.69
C ALA A 344 11.12 -12.04 12.22
N ARG A 345 11.05 -12.90 11.20
CA ARG A 345 12.22 -13.62 10.64
C ARG A 345 13.16 -12.71 9.87
N ARG A 346 12.63 -11.84 9.02
CA ARG A 346 13.37 -10.89 8.17
C ARG A 346 13.81 -9.64 8.91
N LYS A 347 13.32 -9.42 10.14
CA LYS A 347 13.63 -8.25 10.98
C LYS A 347 13.18 -6.94 10.31
N THR A 348 11.99 -6.96 9.73
CA THR A 348 11.39 -5.85 9.00
C THR A 348 10.03 -5.48 9.58
N PRO A 349 9.48 -4.31 9.21
CA PRO A 349 8.10 -3.97 9.56
C PRO A 349 7.10 -4.89 8.86
N MET A 350 6.03 -5.28 9.58
CA MET A 350 4.95 -6.13 9.06
C MET A 350 4.23 -5.49 7.87
N THR A 351 4.14 -4.15 7.85
CA THR A 351 3.49 -3.36 6.80
C THR A 351 3.96 -3.73 5.41
N ILE A 352 5.25 -4.05 5.23
CA ILE A 352 5.82 -4.40 3.94
C ILE A 352 5.08 -5.58 3.30
N PHE A 353 4.82 -6.62 4.09
CA PHE A 353 4.11 -7.81 3.64
C PHE A 353 2.60 -7.57 3.65
N LEU A 354 2.07 -7.04 4.75
CA LEU A 354 0.62 -6.99 4.99
C LEU A 354 -0.12 -6.03 4.03
N SER A 355 0.42 -4.83 3.76
CA SER A 355 -0.29 -3.85 2.91
C SER A 355 -0.26 -4.23 1.42
N THR A 356 0.73 -5.00 0.99
CA THR A 356 0.92 -5.38 -0.42
C THR A 356 0.31 -6.73 -0.73
N SER A 357 0.46 -7.73 0.14
CA SER A 357 -0.02 -9.09 -0.13
C SER A 357 -1.54 -9.25 0.02
N MET A 358 -2.18 -8.39 0.81
CA MET A 358 -3.64 -8.42 0.95
C MET A 358 -4.38 -7.79 -0.21
N PHE A 359 -3.67 -7.10 -1.12
CA PHE A 359 -4.24 -6.31 -2.20
C PHE A 359 -5.39 -6.97 -2.98
N PRO A 360 -5.29 -8.25 -3.38
CA PRO A 360 -6.38 -8.93 -4.07
C PRO A 360 -7.70 -8.98 -3.28
N LEU A 361 -7.62 -9.00 -1.95
CA LEU A 361 -8.76 -9.20 -1.04
C LEU A 361 -9.38 -7.89 -0.54
N ILE A 362 -8.75 -6.74 -0.81
CA ILE A 362 -9.11 -5.48 -0.16
C ILE A 362 -10.45 -4.98 -0.71
N PRO A 363 -11.33 -4.39 0.14
CA PRO A 363 -12.60 -3.75 -0.27
C PRO A 363 -12.52 -2.77 -1.45
N GLY A 364 -11.35 -2.27 -1.82
CA GLY A 364 -11.23 -1.14 -2.74
C GLY A 364 -11.92 -1.35 -4.08
N LEU A 365 -11.87 -2.56 -4.66
CA LEU A 365 -12.54 -2.85 -5.94
C LEU A 365 -14.06 -2.82 -5.78
N SER A 366 -14.59 -3.44 -4.72
CA SER A 366 -16.02 -3.42 -4.40
C SER A 366 -16.49 -2.01 -4.06
N PHE A 367 -15.69 -1.24 -3.32
CA PHE A 367 -16.02 0.13 -2.96
C PHE A 367 -16.07 1.03 -4.20
N TYR A 368 -15.05 0.96 -5.05
CA TYR A 368 -15.01 1.66 -6.33
C TYR A 368 -16.26 1.35 -7.16
N ARG A 369 -16.59 0.06 -7.35
CA ARG A 369 -17.79 -0.34 -8.10
C ARG A 369 -19.07 0.21 -7.49
N GLY A 370 -19.17 0.21 -6.16
CA GLY A 370 -20.28 0.81 -5.43
C GLY A 370 -20.47 2.29 -5.76
N ILE A 371 -19.39 3.07 -5.74
CA ILE A 371 -19.42 4.50 -6.09
C ILE A 371 -19.72 4.69 -7.58
N TYR A 372 -19.11 3.92 -8.47
CA TYR A 372 -19.37 3.99 -9.91
C TYR A 372 -20.85 3.77 -10.23
N PHE A 373 -21.45 2.69 -9.72
CA PHE A 373 -22.87 2.40 -9.96
C PHE A 373 -23.81 3.41 -9.30
N LEU A 374 -23.40 4.02 -8.19
CA LEU A 374 -24.14 5.12 -7.59
C LEU A 374 -24.15 6.35 -8.52
N LEU A 375 -23.02 6.68 -9.15
CA LEU A 375 -22.92 7.79 -10.10
C LEU A 375 -23.66 7.53 -11.42
N THR A 376 -23.67 6.28 -11.91
CA THR A 376 -24.35 5.92 -13.17
C THR A 376 -25.83 5.57 -12.99
N GLY A 377 -26.39 5.70 -11.78
CA GLY A 377 -27.82 5.52 -11.50
C GLY A 377 -28.30 4.08 -11.26
N SER A 378 -27.39 3.11 -11.09
CA SER A 378 -27.69 1.70 -10.84
C SER A 378 -27.71 1.36 -9.34
N ASN A 379 -28.75 1.81 -8.63
CA ASN A 379 -28.83 1.74 -7.15
C ASN A 379 -28.70 0.32 -6.57
N ASP A 380 -29.29 -0.71 -7.20
CA ASP A 380 -29.23 -2.09 -6.70
C ASP A 380 -27.80 -2.66 -6.72
N LEU A 381 -27.09 -2.44 -7.83
CA LEU A 381 -25.68 -2.82 -7.97
C LEU A 381 -24.79 -2.01 -7.03
N ALA A 382 -25.05 -0.71 -6.89
CA ALA A 382 -24.33 0.15 -5.97
C ALA A 382 -24.43 -0.38 -4.53
N MET A 383 -25.65 -0.64 -4.06
CA MET A 383 -25.89 -1.14 -2.69
C MET A 383 -25.24 -2.51 -2.46
N THR A 384 -25.33 -3.41 -3.44
CA THR A 384 -24.70 -4.74 -3.38
C THR A 384 -23.18 -4.64 -3.20
N HIS A 385 -22.53 -3.78 -3.98
CA HIS A 385 -21.09 -3.59 -3.92
C HIS A 385 -20.62 -2.83 -2.68
N LEU A 386 -21.37 -1.82 -2.23
CA LEU A 386 -21.09 -1.12 -0.97
C LEU A 386 -21.22 -2.05 0.23
N ARG A 387 -22.27 -2.89 0.28
CA ARG A 387 -22.42 -3.92 1.32
C ARG A 387 -21.26 -4.91 1.30
N THR A 388 -20.89 -5.40 0.11
CA THR A 388 -19.75 -6.33 -0.04
C THR A 388 -18.46 -5.68 0.47
N SER A 389 -18.21 -4.43 0.10
CA SER A 389 -17.06 -3.66 0.57
C SER A 389 -17.05 -3.54 2.10
N PHE A 390 -18.18 -3.18 2.72
CA PHE A 390 -18.27 -3.06 4.16
C PHE A 390 -17.98 -4.38 4.88
N ILE A 391 -18.56 -5.48 4.40
CA ILE A 391 -18.33 -6.83 4.95
C ILE A 391 -16.86 -7.23 4.81
N THR A 392 -16.25 -7.01 3.64
CA THR A 392 -14.83 -7.34 3.41
C THR A 392 -13.91 -6.56 4.35
N ALA A 393 -14.16 -5.26 4.53
CA ALA A 393 -13.40 -4.42 5.45
C ALA A 393 -13.48 -4.96 6.88
N PHE A 394 -14.71 -5.23 7.37
CA PHE A 394 -14.92 -5.72 8.73
C PHE A 394 -14.27 -7.09 8.98
N ALA A 395 -14.39 -8.03 8.03
CA ALA A 395 -13.75 -9.33 8.12
C ALA A 395 -12.22 -9.23 8.20
N ILE A 396 -11.62 -8.35 7.39
CA ILE A 396 -10.17 -8.08 7.41
C ILE A 396 -9.75 -7.44 8.73
N THR A 397 -10.53 -6.49 9.26
CA THR A 397 -10.28 -5.88 10.58
C THR A 397 -10.18 -6.95 11.66
N ILE A 398 -11.18 -7.82 11.77
CA ILE A 398 -11.21 -8.87 12.79
C ILE A 398 -10.00 -9.81 12.62
N ALA A 399 -9.69 -10.23 11.39
CA ALA A 399 -8.54 -11.08 11.11
C ALA A 399 -7.22 -10.44 11.58
N ILE A 400 -7.05 -9.13 11.33
CA ILE A 400 -5.89 -8.36 11.78
C ILE A 400 -5.86 -8.28 13.30
N SER A 401 -6.96 -7.90 13.94
CA SER A 401 -7.06 -7.73 15.40
C SER A 401 -6.76 -9.02 16.16
N ILE A 402 -7.24 -10.18 15.68
CA ILE A 402 -6.95 -11.49 16.29
C ILE A 402 -5.45 -11.78 16.25
N ILE A 403 -4.82 -11.62 15.08
CA ILE A 403 -3.40 -11.94 14.93
C ILE A 403 -2.52 -10.94 15.70
N GLN A 404 -2.97 -9.71 15.89
CA GLN A 404 -2.26 -8.70 16.68
C GLN A 404 -2.03 -9.13 18.14
N GLN A 405 -2.97 -9.86 18.75
CA GLN A 405 -2.88 -10.33 20.15
C GLN A 405 -1.66 -11.23 20.43
N PHE A 406 -1.14 -11.92 19.40
CA PHE A 406 0.02 -12.81 19.58
C PHE A 406 1.32 -12.00 19.61
N PRO A 407 2.16 -12.05 20.65
CA PRO A 407 3.39 -11.27 20.68
C PRO A 407 4.39 -11.72 19.60
N LEU A 408 5.15 -10.76 19.03
CA LEU A 408 6.18 -11.04 18.01
C LEU A 408 7.29 -11.98 18.52
N SER A 409 7.48 -12.09 19.83
CA SER A 409 8.47 -12.97 20.46
C SER A 409 8.22 -14.45 20.17
N LEU A 410 6.96 -14.87 20.03
CA LEU A 410 6.59 -16.26 19.73
C LEU A 410 7.12 -16.74 18.38
N PHE A 411 7.33 -15.81 17.44
CA PHE A 411 7.71 -16.12 16.07
C PHE A 411 9.20 -15.88 15.78
N LYS A 412 9.98 -15.44 16.77
CA LYS A 412 11.45 -15.35 16.65
C LYS A 412 12.05 -16.76 16.78
N LYS A 413 12.95 -17.15 15.87
CA LYS A 413 13.77 -18.36 16.08
C LYS A 413 14.49 -18.23 17.42
N ARG A 414 14.18 -19.09 18.40
CA ARG A 414 14.99 -19.23 19.62
C ARG A 414 16.43 -19.48 19.16
N LYS A 415 17.36 -18.57 19.48
CA LYS A 415 18.79 -18.92 19.43
C LYS A 415 18.93 -20.08 20.40
N LYS A 416 19.32 -21.28 19.91
CA LYS A 416 19.92 -22.27 20.81
C LYS A 416 21.07 -21.55 21.50
N GLN A 417 20.96 -21.33 22.80
CA GLN A 417 22.13 -21.03 23.61
C GLN A 417 23.05 -22.24 23.41
N ALA A 418 24.16 -22.04 22.70
CA ALA A 418 25.27 -22.95 22.80
C ALA A 418 25.74 -22.80 24.25
N ILE A 419 25.40 -23.79 25.07
CA ILE A 419 26.08 -24.02 26.33
C ILE A 419 27.47 -24.50 25.90
N SER A 420 28.47 -23.61 26.01
CA SER A 420 29.88 -23.97 26.02
C SER A 420 30.45 -23.54 27.35
#